data_AF-M0JBM9-F1
#
_entry.id   AF-M0JBM9-F1
#
_cell.length_a   1.000
_cell.length_b   1.000
_cell.length_c   1.000
_cell.angle_alpha   90.00
_cell.angle_beta   90.00
_cell.angle_gamma   90.00
#
_symmetry.space_group_name_H-M   'P 1'
#
loop_
_entity.id
_entity.type
_entity.pdbx_description
1 polymer ?
#
loop_
_entity_poly.entity_id
_entity_poly.type
_entity_poly.pdbx_seq_one_letter_code
_entity_poly.pdbx_strand_id
1 'polypeptide(L)' 'MPETSLADVLRDYETRMKFVLVISLASIALLLVSLPSIEPGTTTHALVYLQLTTFGGLAVLMLGLLLWTARSA' A
#
# COMPACT_ATOMS: atom_id res chain seq x y z
N MET A 1 -25.29 -3.21 -23.87
CA MET A 1 -24.01 -3.10 -23.15
C MET A 1 -24.16 -1.90 -22.23
N PRO A 2 -24.18 -2.04 -20.90
CA PRO A 2 -24.33 -0.88 -20.04
C PRO A 2 -23.06 -0.04 -20.19
N GLU A 3 -23.25 1.21 -20.58
CA GLU A 3 -22.22 2.24 -20.59
C GLU A 3 -21.75 2.36 -19.14
N THR A 4 -20.62 1.74 -18.81
CA THR A 4 -19.99 1.94 -17.51
C THR A 4 -19.63 3.42 -17.44
N SER A 5 -20.43 4.20 -16.72
CA SER A 5 -20.19 5.62 -16.51
C SER A 5 -18.75 5.78 -16.02
N LEU A 6 -17.98 6.66 -16.66
CA LEU A 6 -16.57 6.90 -16.33
C LEU A 6 -16.39 7.19 -14.82
N ALA A 7 -17.40 7.81 -14.21
CA ALA A 7 -17.47 8.10 -12.78
C ALA A 7 -17.53 6.84 -11.90
N ASP A 8 -18.26 5.80 -12.32
CA ASP A 8 -18.32 4.53 -11.58
C ASP A 8 -16.98 3.80 -11.63
N VAL A 9 -16.30 3.85 -12.78
CA VAL A 9 -14.96 3.28 -12.95
C VAL A 9 -13.94 3.99 -12.07
N LEU A 10 -13.95 5.34 -12.07
CA LEU A 10 -13.08 6.16 -11.22
C LEU A 10 -13.30 5.87 -9.73
N ARG A 11 -14.56 5.74 -9.30
CA ARG A 11 -14.91 5.41 -7.91
C ARG A 11 -14.46 4.02 -7.49
N ASP A 12 -14.55 3.04 -8.40
CA ASP A 12 -14.04 1.69 -8.16
C ASP A 12 -12.51 1.69 -8.02
N TYR A 13 -11.80 2.42 -8.89
CA TYR A 13 -10.35 2.60 -8.77
C TYR A 13 -9.94 3.27 -7.46
N GLU A 14 -10.59 4.35 -7.05
CA GLU A 14 -10.30 5.04 -5.79
C GLU A 14 -10.49 4.10 -4.59
N THR A 15 -11.56 3.29 -4.61
CA THR A 15 -11.84 2.29 -3.58
C THR A 15 -10.75 1.23 -3.52
N ARG A 16 -10.33 0.69 -4.67
CA ARG A 16 -9.23 -0.28 -4.75
C ARG A 16 -7.91 0.31 -4.25
N MET A 17 -7.61 1.56 -4.59
CA MET A 17 -6.39 2.24 -4.12
C MET A 17 -6.38 2.42 -2.60
N LYS A 18 -7.54 2.75 -1.99
CA LYS A 18 -7.68 2.78 -0.52
C LYS A 18 -7.45 1.40 0.09
N PHE A 19 -7.97 0.32 -0.51
CA PHE A 19 -7.69 -1.03 -0.03
C PHE A 19 -6.22 -1.39 -0.09
N VAL A 20 -5.53 -1.08 -1.20
CA VAL A 20 -4.08 -1.33 -1.32
C VAL A 20 -3.30 -0.56 -0.26
N LEU A 21 -3.68 0.68 0.03
CA LEU A 21 -3.08 1.47 1.11
C LEU A 21 -3.28 0.80 2.47
N VAL A 22 -4.50 0.39 2.81
CA VAL A 22 -4.80 -0.28 4.09
C VAL A 22 -4.03 -1.59 4.24
N ILE A 23 -3.98 -2.42 3.19
CA ILE A 23 -3.24 -3.69 3.20
C ILE A 23 -1.74 -3.43 3.35
N SER A 24 -1.20 -2.42 2.68
CA SER A 24 0.21 -2.05 2.80
C SER A 24 0.55 -1.60 4.22
N LEU A 25 -0.29 -0.76 4.83
CA LEU A 25 -0.11 -0.31 6.22
C LEU A 25 -0.19 -1.46 7.22
N ALA A 26 -1.16 -2.37 7.06
CA ALA A 26 -1.29 -3.55 7.90
C ALA A 26 -0.05 -4.47 7.78
N SER A 27 0.44 -4.67 6.55
CA SER A 27 1.65 -5.46 6.28
C SER A 27 2.90 -4.82 6.92
N ILE A 28 3.06 -3.51 6.82
CA ILE A 28 4.14 -2.78 7.49
C ILE A 28 4.06 -2.94 9.01
N ALA A 29 2.87 -2.76 9.59
CA ALA A 29 2.68 -2.91 11.04
C ALA A 29 3.06 -4.32 11.51
N LEU A 30 2.64 -5.35 10.79
CA LEU A 30 3.02 -6.74 11.09
C LEU A 30 4.53 -6.97 10.99
N LEU A 31 5.19 -6.41 9.97
CA LEU A 31 6.63 -6.53 9.79
C LEU A 31 7.42 -5.78 10.88
N LEU A 32 6.95 -4.62 11.32
CA LEU A 32 7.57 -3.87 12.42
C LEU A 32 7.44 -4.61 13.75
N VAL A 33 6.31 -5.25 13.99
CA VAL A 33 6.08 -6.07 15.20
C VAL A 33 6.93 -7.34 15.17
N SER A 34 7.18 -7.93 14.01
CA SER A 34 7.98 -9.14 13.89
C SER A 34 9.50 -8.87 13.93
N LEU A 35 9.95 -7.67 13.56
CA LEU A 35 11.36 -7.28 13.46
C LEU A 35 12.20 -7.62 14.70
N PRO A 36 11.76 -7.36 15.95
CA PRO A 36 12.55 -7.67 17.15
C PRO A 36 12.76 -9.17 17.39
N SER A 37 11.90 -10.00 16.81
CA SER A 37 11.97 -11.47 16.93
C SER A 37 12.87 -12.11 15.88
N ILE A 38 13.44 -11.33 14.97
CA ILE A 38 14.27 -11.81 13.87
C ILE A 38 15.74 -11.54 14.19
N GLU A 39 16.55 -12.58 14.13
CA GLU A 39 17.97 -12.48 14.43
C GLU A 39 18.69 -11.59 13.39
N PRO A 40 19.42 -10.55 13.83
CA PRO A 40 20.13 -9.65 12.94
C PRO A 40 21.25 -10.36 12.18
N GLY A 41 21.45 -9.99 10.92
CA GLY A 41 22.48 -10.59 10.05
C GLY A 41 22.02 -11.86 9.30
N THR A 42 20.77 -12.29 9.50
CA THR A 42 20.18 -13.40 8.73
C THR A 42 19.58 -12.93 7.40
N THR A 43 19.42 -13.85 6.44
CA THR A 43 18.69 -13.60 5.19
C THR A 43 17.26 -13.13 5.46
N THR A 44 16.60 -13.69 6.49
CA THR A 44 15.26 -13.29 6.92
C THR A 44 15.21 -11.82 7.34
N HIS A 45 16.21 -11.34 8.07
CA HIS A 45 16.33 -9.94 8.44
C HIS A 45 16.39 -9.05 7.18
N ALA A 46 17.24 -9.39 6.20
CA ALA A 46 17.32 -8.65 4.93
C ALA A 46 15.99 -8.64 4.15
N LEU A 47 15.28 -9.78 4.13
CA LEU A 47 13.98 -9.89 3.47
C LEU A 47 12.91 -9.00 4.12
N VAL A 48 12.90 -8.89 5.45
CA VAL A 48 11.95 -8.01 6.15
C VAL A 48 12.20 -6.53 5.83
N TYR A 49 13.46 -6.09 5.75
CA TYR A 49 13.77 -4.72 5.30
C TYR A 49 13.38 -4.48 3.84
N LEU A 50 13.59 -5.46 2.96
CA LEU A 50 13.15 -5.39 1.57
C LEU A 50 11.61 -5.30 1.46
N GLN A 51 10.89 -6.06 2.27
CA GLN A 51 9.42 -6.00 2.32
C GLN A 51 8.94 -4.68 2.90
N LEU A 52 9.56 -4.18 3.97
CA LEU A 52 9.23 -2.87 4.56
C LEU A 52 9.42 -1.74 3.55
N THR A 53 10.52 -1.74 2.80
CA THR A 53 10.76 -0.74 1.75
C THR A 53 9.77 -0.86 0.59
N THR A 54 9.42 -2.09 0.19
CA THR A 54 8.42 -2.33 -0.87
C THR A 54 7.03 -1.85 -0.46
N PHE A 55 6.52 -2.29 0.69
CA PHE A 55 5.20 -1.89 1.18
C PHE A 55 5.18 -0.41 1.57
N GLY A 56 6.26 0.12 2.12
CA GLY A 56 6.42 1.54 2.40
C GLY A 56 6.35 2.39 1.13
N GLY A 57 7.07 1.99 0.08
CA GLY A 57 7.01 2.65 -1.23
C GLY A 57 5.61 2.60 -1.84
N LEU A 58 4.94 1.45 -1.78
CA LEU A 58 3.55 1.30 -2.25
C LEU A 58 2.59 2.19 -1.46
N ALA A 59 2.73 2.27 -0.14
CA ALA A 59 1.90 3.11 0.71
C ALA A 59 2.06 4.60 0.37
N VAL A 60 3.32 5.07 0.21
CA VAL A 60 3.60 6.46 -0.18
C VAL A 60 3.05 6.77 -1.57
N LEU A 61 3.24 5.87 -2.54
CA LEU A 61 2.73 6.04 -3.89
C LEU A 61 1.19 6.12 -3.90
N MET A 62 0.51 5.19 -3.23
CA MET A 62 -0.95 5.16 -3.17
C MET A 62 -1.51 6.38 -2.43
N LEU A 63 -0.88 6.80 -1.34
CA LEU A 63 -1.25 8.03 -0.64
C LEU A 63 -1.07 9.26 -1.54
N GLY A 64 0.06 9.37 -2.24
CA GLY A 64 0.33 10.45 -3.18
C GLY A 64 -0.70 10.51 -4.31
N LEU A 65 -1.06 9.37 -4.89
CA LEU A 65 -2.08 9.29 -5.92
C LEU A 65 -3.47 9.67 -5.38
N LEU A 66 -3.86 9.19 -4.19
CA LEU A 66 -5.15 9.54 -3.57
C LEU A 66 -5.26 11.04 -3.24
N LEU A 67 -4.18 11.65 -2.75
CA LEU A 67 -4.12 13.09 -2.49
C LEU A 67 -4.16 13.89 -3.78
N TRP A 68 -3.50 13.41 -4.84
CA TRP A 68 -3.54 14.03 -6.16
C TRP A 68 -4.94 13.99 -6.76
N THR A 69 -5.62 12.83 -6.69
CA THR A 69 -7.00 12.69 -7.18
C THR A 69 -7.97 13.55 -6.37
N ALA A 70 -7.82 13.61 -5.05
CA ALA A 70 -8.66 14.45 -4.19
C ALA A 70 -8.48 15.95 -4.46
N ARG A 71 -7.27 16.38 -4.89
CA ARG A 71 -7.01 17.77 -5.30
C ARG A 71 -7.57 18.11 -6.69
N SER A 72 -7.73 17.10 -7.55
CA SER A 72 -8.12 17.27 -8.96
C SER A 72 -9.61 17.05 -9.22
N ALA A 73 -10.36 16.62 -8.20
CA ALA A 73 -11.82 16.47 -8.20
C ALA A 73 -12.50 17.76 -7.72
#